data_AF-A0A085FUA9-F1
#
_entry.id   AF-A0A085FUA9-F1
#
_cell.length_a   1.000
_cell.length_b   1.000
_cell.length_c   1.000
_cell.angle_alpha   90.00
_cell.angle_beta   90.00
_cell.angle_gamma   90.00
#
_symmetry.space_group_name_H-M   'P 1'
#
loop_
_entity.id
_entity.type
_entity.pdbx_description
1 polymer ?
#
loop_
_entity_poly.entity_id
_entity_poly.type
_entity_poly.pdbx_seq_one_letter_code
_entity_poly.pdbx_strand_id
1 'polypeptide(L)'
;MGALNRTSVVGLLAIGLSIASLPLSTTAQARDGFNGALFGGLAAGAIVGGAIAGAGRGYAPRPYYEPAPVYVAPRYYESECYVVKRPVYDSWGDFAGYRRVRECE
;
A
#
# COMPACT_ATOMS: atom_id res chain seq x y z
N MET A 1 -32.23 -4.01 -8.65
CA MET A 1 -32.47 -4.24 -7.21
C MET A 1 -31.36 -3.53 -6.44
N GLY A 2 -31.53 -2.48 -5.66
CA GLY A 2 -32.55 -1.44 -5.51
C GLY A 2 -31.78 -0.21 -5.01
N ALA A 3 -32.09 0.97 -5.54
CA ALA A 3 -31.46 2.24 -5.15
C ALA A 3 -31.88 2.61 -3.72
N LEU A 4 -31.18 2.09 -2.71
CA LEU A 4 -31.32 2.55 -1.34
C LEU A 4 -30.48 3.84 -1.19
N ASN A 5 -31.03 4.93 -1.73
CA ASN A 5 -30.43 6.26 -1.70
C ASN A 5 -30.23 6.72 -0.25
N ARG A 6 -29.20 7.55 0.00
CA ARG A 6 -28.87 8.12 1.33
C ARG A 6 -30.08 8.66 2.12
N THR A 7 -31.13 9.08 1.44
CA THR A 7 -32.40 9.53 2.01
C THR A 7 -33.15 8.44 2.78
N SER A 8 -33.03 7.17 2.37
CA SER A 8 -33.62 6.01 3.05
C SER A 8 -32.96 5.73 4.40
N VAL A 9 -31.64 5.95 4.50
CA VAL A 9 -30.88 5.76 5.75
C VAL A 9 -31.27 6.81 6.80
N VAL A 10 -31.47 8.07 6.38
CA VAL A 10 -31.94 9.14 7.25
C VAL A 10 -33.38 8.87 7.75
N GLY A 11 -34.24 8.32 6.88
CA GLY A 11 -35.59 7.92 7.27
C GLY A 11 -35.62 6.80 8.33
N LEU A 12 -34.77 5.79 8.20
CA LEU A 12 -34.64 4.70 9.19
C LEU A 12 -34.14 5.20 10.55
N LEU A 13 -33.16 6.11 10.57
CA LEU A 13 -32.67 6.73 11.81
C LEU A 13 -33.75 7.55 12.52
N ALA A 14 -34.55 8.32 11.78
CA ALA A 14 -35.63 9.12 12.34
C ALA A 14 -36.77 8.26 12.96
N ILE A 15 -37.04 7.08 12.37
CA ILE A 15 -38.03 6.13 12.90
C ILE A 15 -37.51 5.42 14.17
N GLY A 16 -36.22 5.05 14.22
CA GLY A 16 -35.63 4.44 15.41
C GLY A 16 -35.66 5.36 16.64
N LEU A 17 -35.42 6.66 16.43
CA LEU A 17 -35.44 7.67 17.50
C LEU A 17 -36.84 7.97 18.03
N SER A 18 -37.88 7.84 17.22
CA SER A 18 -39.27 8.13 17.63
C SER A 18 -39.89 7.00 18.48
N ILE A 19 -39.38 5.77 18.38
CA ILE A 19 -39.80 4.65 19.25
C ILE A 19 -39.22 4.84 20.68
N ALA A 20 -38.06 5.48 20.82
CA ALA A 20 -37.44 5.75 22.12
C ALA A 20 -38.22 6.78 22.97
N SER A 21 -39.07 7.61 22.35
CA SER A 21 -39.90 8.61 23.02
C SER A 21 -41.26 8.09 23.51
N LEU A 22 -41.59 6.81 23.27
CA LEU A 22 -42.78 6.21 23.87
C LEU A 22 -42.55 6.10 25.39
N PRO A 23 -43.38 6.75 26.23
CA PRO A 23 -43.28 6.55 27.67
C PRO A 23 -43.74 5.12 27.97
N LEU A 24 -42.79 4.18 28.08
CA LEU A 24 -43.05 2.88 28.67
C LEU A 24 -43.30 3.11 30.16
N SER A 25 -44.55 3.35 30.51
CA SER A 25 -45.03 3.43 31.89
C SER A 25 -44.98 2.05 32.54
N THR A 26 -43.76 1.58 32.84
CA THR A 26 -43.57 0.39 33.66
C THR A 26 -43.61 0.81 35.12
N THR A 27 -44.51 0.19 35.88
CA THR A 27 -44.62 0.24 37.34
C THR A 27 -43.26 0.36 38.02
N ALA A 28 -43.14 1.24 39.01
CA ALA A 28 -41.93 1.52 39.80
C ALA A 28 -41.12 0.24 40.15
N GLN A 29 -40.19 -0.12 39.29
CA GLN A 29 -39.15 -1.10 39.58
C GLN A 29 -38.07 -0.34 40.31
N ALA A 30 -37.74 -0.78 41.53
CA ALA A 30 -36.67 -0.22 42.34
C ALA A 30 -35.42 0.01 41.47
N ARG A 31 -34.72 1.11 41.74
CA ARG A 31 -33.55 1.63 41.01
C ARG A 31 -32.44 0.60 40.73
N ASP A 32 -32.49 -0.59 41.35
CA ASP A 32 -31.54 -1.71 41.26
C ASP A 32 -31.54 -2.50 39.94
N GLY A 33 -32.46 -2.25 39.01
CA GLY A 33 -32.47 -2.95 37.70
C GLY A 33 -32.36 -2.02 36.49
N PHE A 34 -32.69 -0.74 36.66
CA PHE A 34 -32.83 0.21 35.55
C PHE A 34 -31.50 0.45 34.84
N ASN A 35 -30.42 0.62 35.62
CA ASN A 35 -29.08 0.77 35.06
C ASN A 35 -28.67 -0.51 34.32
N GLY A 36 -28.94 -1.70 34.87
CA GLY A 36 -28.64 -2.98 34.23
C GLY A 36 -29.38 -3.18 32.90
N ALA A 37 -30.67 -2.85 32.86
CA ALA A 37 -31.46 -2.92 31.62
C ALA A 37 -30.99 -1.89 30.57
N LEU A 38 -30.63 -0.68 31.02
CA LEU A 38 -30.10 0.38 30.15
C LEU A 38 -28.74 -0.02 29.55
N PHE A 39 -27.81 -0.51 30.37
CA PHE A 39 -26.50 -0.98 29.91
C PHE A 39 -26.60 -2.26 29.07
N GLY A 40 -27.51 -3.18 29.40
CA GLY A 40 -27.77 -4.37 28.61
C GLY A 40 -28.30 -4.05 27.22
N GLY A 41 -29.27 -3.12 27.13
CA GLY A 41 -29.81 -2.63 25.86
C GLY A 41 -28.77 -1.89 25.03
N LEU A 42 -27.96 -1.02 25.65
CA LEU A 42 -26.89 -0.29 24.98
C LEU A 42 -25.79 -1.23 24.49
N ALA A 43 -25.38 -2.23 25.29
CA ALA A 43 -24.38 -3.22 24.89
C ALA A 43 -24.86 -4.06 23.71
N ALA A 44 -26.08 -4.60 23.78
CA ALA A 44 -26.66 -5.38 22.67
C ALA A 44 -26.81 -4.53 21.39
N GLY A 45 -27.30 -3.30 21.53
CA GLY A 45 -27.44 -2.35 20.41
C GLY A 45 -26.10 -1.94 19.80
N ALA A 46 -25.07 -1.71 20.61
CA ALA A 46 -23.73 -1.37 20.15
C ALA A 46 -23.05 -2.54 19.41
N ILE A 47 -23.27 -3.78 19.86
CA ILE A 47 -22.73 -4.97 19.19
C ILE A 47 -23.37 -5.14 17.80
N VAL A 48 -24.70 -5.12 17.73
CA VAL A 48 -25.42 -5.31 16.47
C VAL A 48 -25.21 -4.13 15.52
N GLY A 49 -25.32 -2.90 16.03
CA GLY A 49 -25.09 -1.68 15.26
C GLY A 49 -23.64 -1.55 14.78
N GLY A 50 -22.67 -1.92 15.64
CA GLY A 50 -21.25 -1.96 15.30
C GLY A 50 -20.92 -2.99 14.22
N ALA A 51 -21.54 -4.17 14.28
CA ALA A 51 -21.40 -5.20 13.24
C ALA A 51 -21.94 -4.72 11.89
N ILE A 52 -23.13 -4.10 11.86
CA ILE A 52 -23.73 -3.57 10.64
C ILE A 52 -22.91 -2.41 10.07
N ALA A 53 -22.44 -1.49 10.92
CA ALA A 53 -21.61 -0.35 10.50
C ALA A 53 -20.21 -0.79 10.02
N GLY A 54 -19.65 -1.84 10.64
CA GLY A 54 -18.36 -2.43 10.28
C GLY A 54 -18.41 -3.24 8.99
N ALA A 55 -19.53 -3.92 8.70
CA ALA A 55 -19.68 -4.75 7.50
C ALA A 55 -19.52 -3.96 6.18
N GLY A 56 -19.79 -2.65 6.18
CA GLY A 56 -19.61 -1.77 5.02
C GLY A 56 -18.20 -1.20 4.86
N ARG A 57 -17.31 -1.37 5.84
CA ARG A 57 -15.92 -0.89 5.79
C ARG A 57 -15.05 -1.89 5.03
N GLY A 58 -15.31 -2.03 3.72
CA GLY A 58 -14.41 -2.77 2.84
C GLY A 58 -13.04 -2.09 2.78
N TYR A 59 -11.97 -2.88 2.89
CA TYR A 59 -10.62 -2.40 2.59
C TYR A 59 -10.55 -2.03 1.11
N ALA A 60 -10.39 -0.74 0.82
CA ALA A 60 -10.13 -0.31 -0.55
C ALA A 60 -8.76 -0.86 -0.98
N PRO A 61 -8.65 -1.43 -2.20
CA PRO A 61 -7.36 -1.86 -2.71
C PRO A 61 -6.41 -0.66 -2.78
N ARG A 62 -5.24 -0.82 -2.18
CA ARG A 62 -4.16 0.17 -2.23
C ARG A 62 -3.69 0.35 -3.68
N PRO A 63 -3.52 1.60 -4.15
CA PRO A 63 -3.05 1.85 -5.51
C PRO A 63 -1.66 1.26 -5.70
N TYR A 64 -1.50 0.46 -6.75
CA TYR A 64 -0.21 -0.08 -7.19
C TYR A 64 0.43 0.92 -8.15
N TYR A 65 1.63 1.39 -7.81
CA TYR A 65 2.43 2.22 -8.69
C TYR A 65 3.44 1.34 -9.43
N GLU A 66 3.36 1.34 -10.75
CA GLU A 66 4.30 0.62 -11.60
C GLU A 66 5.68 1.33 -11.58
N PRO A 67 6.80 0.59 -11.46
CA PRO A 67 8.13 1.17 -11.55
C PRO A 67 8.37 1.82 -12.91
N ALA A 68 8.97 3.01 -12.92
CA ALA A 68 9.34 3.68 -14.16
C ALA A 68 10.41 2.86 -14.93
N PRO A 69 10.31 2.78 -16.28
CA PRO A 69 11.29 2.06 -17.08
C PRO A 69 12.67 2.73 -16.99
N VAL A 70 13.71 1.94 -16.70
CA VAL A 70 15.10 2.38 -16.66
C VAL A 70 15.74 2.10 -18.03
N TYR A 71 16.05 3.15 -18.77
CA TYR A 71 16.78 3.04 -20.03
C TYR A 71 18.28 3.02 -19.75
N VAL A 72 18.93 1.90 -20.04
CA VAL A 72 20.38 1.74 -19.92
C VAL A 72 21.00 2.07 -21.27
N ALA A 73 21.88 3.07 -21.32
CA ALA A 73 22.62 3.38 -22.53
C ALA A 73 23.59 2.22 -22.86
N PRO A 74 23.74 1.84 -24.14
CA PRO A 74 24.73 0.85 -24.53
C PRO A 74 26.12 1.35 -24.16
N ARG A 75 26.88 0.54 -23.42
CA ARG A 75 28.31 0.79 -23.21
C ARG A 75 29.06 0.34 -24.47
N TYR A 76 29.66 1.29 -25.17
CA TYR A 76 30.62 1.00 -26.22
C TYR A 76 31.97 0.66 -25.55
N TYR A 77 32.47 -0.55 -25.78
CA TYR A 77 33.82 -0.93 -25.40
C TYR A 77 34.72 -0.56 -26.60
N GLU A 78 35.37 0.59 -26.53
CA GLU A 78 36.39 0.96 -27.51
C GLU A 78 37.66 0.21 -27.11
N SER A 79 38.07 -0.79 -27.88
CA SER A 79 39.35 -1.47 -27.66
C SER A 79 40.46 -0.43 -27.82
N GLU A 80 41.15 -0.07 -26.74
CA GLU A 80 42.18 0.95 -26.80
C GLU A 80 43.39 0.40 -27.55
N CYS A 81 43.59 0.83 -28.79
CA CYS A 81 44.80 0.51 -29.54
C CYS A 81 45.91 1.50 -29.16
N TYR A 82 46.90 1.07 -28.37
CA TYR A 82 48.03 1.90 -27.95
C TYR A 82 49.36 1.45 -28.59
N VAL A 83 50.32 2.38 -28.67
CA VAL A 83 51.64 2.13 -29.27
C VAL A 83 52.66 1.85 -28.17
N VAL A 84 53.20 0.64 -28.15
CA VAL A 84 54.21 0.19 -27.17
C VAL A 84 55.59 0.15 -27.83
N LYS A 85 56.63 0.46 -27.05
CA LYS A 85 58.03 0.24 -27.47
C LYS A 85 58.50 -1.12 -26.98
N ARG A 86 58.83 -2.03 -27.90
CA ARG A 86 59.44 -3.33 -27.57
C ARG A 86 60.94 -3.34 -27.89
N PRO A 87 61.78 -3.96 -27.04
CA PRO A 87 63.19 -4.14 -27.34
C PRO A 87 63.36 -5.11 -28.52
N VAL A 88 64.35 -4.82 -29.36
CA VAL A 88 64.75 -5.66 -30.49
C VAL A 88 66.19 -6.09 -30.27
N TYR A 89 66.47 -7.37 -30.52
CA TYR A 89 67.79 -7.95 -30.45
C TYR A 89 68.25 -8.34 -31.86
N ASP A 90 69.55 -8.28 -32.13
CA ASP A 90 70.12 -8.71 -33.41
C ASP A 90 70.31 -10.23 -33.47
N SER A 91 70.89 -10.73 -34.57
CA SER A 91 71.12 -12.17 -34.76
C SER A 91 72.17 -12.76 -33.82
N TRP A 92 73.00 -11.93 -33.19
CA TRP A 92 73.99 -12.34 -32.19
C TRP A 92 73.44 -12.24 -30.76
N GLY A 93 72.23 -11.71 -30.60
CA GLY A 93 71.53 -11.57 -29.32
C GLY A 93 71.82 -10.25 -28.61
N ASP A 94 72.55 -9.33 -29.25
CA ASP A 94 72.86 -8.02 -28.69
C ASP A 94 71.68 -7.06 -28.84
N PHE A 95 71.55 -6.11 -27.90
CA PHE A 95 70.47 -5.13 -27.90
C PHE A 95 70.61 -4.17 -29.09
N ALA A 96 69.67 -4.26 -30.04
CA ALA A 96 69.67 -3.50 -31.29
C ALA A 96 68.78 -2.24 -31.24
N GLY A 97 68.00 -2.05 -30.18
CA GLY A 97 67.18 -0.85 -29.96
C GLY A 97 65.72 -1.13 -29.67
N TYR A 98 64.85 -0.15 -29.92
CA TYR A 98 63.41 -0.25 -29.68
C TYR A 98 62.60 -0.13 -30.97
N ARG A 99 61.60 -0.99 -31.14
CA ARG A 99 60.59 -0.90 -32.20
C ARG A 99 59.24 -0.52 -31.61
N ARG A 100 58.54 0.42 -32.25
CA ARG A 100 57.15 0.76 -31.93
C ARG A 100 56.21 -0.25 -32.56
N VAL A 101 55.32 -0.83 -31.76
CA VAL A 101 54.27 -1.78 -32.21
C VAL A 101 52.92 -1.27 -31.74
N ARG A 102 51.90 -1.36 -32.59
CA ARG A 102 50.52 -1.04 -32.22
C ARG A 102 49.87 -2.29 -31.64
N GLU A 103 49.43 -2.21 -30.41
CA GLU A 103 48.75 -3.28 -29.68
C GLU A 103 47.32 -2.83 -29.44
N CYS A 104 46.37 -3.69 -29.81
CA CYS A 104 44.96 -3.53 -29.50
C CYS A 104 44.61 -4.66 -28.54
N GLU A 105 43.90 -4.33 -27.46
CA GLU A 105 43.38 -5.27 -26.47
C GLU A 105 42.15 -6.04 -26.96
#